data_AF-A0A075FRL6-F1
#
_entry.id   AF-A0A075FRL6-F1
#
_cell.length_a   1.000
_cell.length_b   1.000
_cell.length_c   1.000
_cell.angle_alpha   90.00
_cell.angle_beta   90.00
_cell.angle_gamma   90.00
#
_symmetry.space_group_name_H-M   'P 1'
#
loop_
_entity.id
_entity.type
_entity.pdbx_description
1 polymer ?
#
loop_
_entity_poly.entity_id
_entity_poly.type
_entity_poly.pdbx_seq_one_letter_code
_entity_poly.pdbx_strand_id
1 'polypeptide(L)'
;MSLKYLGENFEIHGGGRDLIFPHHENEIAQSESFKQNQFAKIWMHVGMITINGEKMSKSLGNVKSVSNVLENWGPNIIRLFCLSGSYSKPIDYSEILLKENIIKLRQIESCYYELRLADDIGDEVTVEKLVSDCKNEFNSALNNDLNTSLALTIYYKLIREVNSLSAEEKLTETSAKIILPEFERMSDILGIKILKVSDDEKNEINQMIKKRDEYRTEKTMTRLTKLERKLQRGMSFLSIIRIRLDGLNKRKLKQNNYFFDALTREITSLSRN
;
A
#
# COMPACT_ATOMS: atom_id res chain seq x y z
N MET A 1 -7.89 -35.71 2.47
CA MET A 1 -7.60 -34.93 3.69
C MET A 1 -8.73 -33.99 4.05
N SER A 2 -9.26 -33.23 3.08
CA SER A 2 -10.32 -32.23 3.30
C SER A 2 -11.52 -32.80 4.04
N LEU A 3 -12.04 -33.97 3.65
CA LEU A 3 -13.14 -34.65 4.35
C LEU A 3 -12.89 -34.89 5.84
N LYS A 4 -11.65 -35.16 6.26
CA LYS A 4 -11.32 -35.42 7.68
C LYS A 4 -11.48 -34.17 8.53
N TYR A 5 -11.15 -33.01 8.00
CA TYR A 5 -11.05 -31.75 8.76
C TYR A 5 -12.26 -30.84 8.56
N LEU A 6 -12.82 -30.81 7.35
CA LEU A 6 -13.91 -29.92 6.97
C LEU A 6 -15.25 -30.64 6.91
N GLY A 7 -15.25 -31.97 6.93
CA GLY A 7 -16.43 -32.77 6.67
C GLY A 7 -16.80 -32.76 5.19
N GLU A 8 -18.05 -33.16 4.94
CA GLU A 8 -18.66 -33.16 3.61
C GLU A 8 -19.36 -31.84 3.34
N ASN A 9 -19.56 -31.51 2.07
CA ASN A 9 -20.34 -30.35 1.63
C ASN A 9 -19.90 -29.03 2.29
N PHE A 10 -18.59 -28.84 2.42
CA PHE A 10 -18.02 -27.60 2.95
C PHE A 10 -18.12 -26.47 1.92
N GLU A 11 -17.96 -25.24 2.39
CA GLU A 11 -18.40 -24.05 1.65
C GLU A 11 -17.55 -23.77 0.41
N ILE A 12 -16.22 -23.68 0.56
CA ILE A 12 -15.32 -23.20 -0.50
C ILE A 12 -14.13 -24.14 -0.65
N HIS A 13 -13.87 -24.58 -1.89
CA HIS A 13 -12.64 -25.25 -2.29
C HIS A 13 -11.87 -24.38 -3.30
N GLY A 14 -10.59 -24.14 -3.06
CA GLY A 14 -9.76 -23.24 -3.87
C GLY A 14 -8.59 -23.92 -4.56
N GLY A 15 -8.13 -23.38 -5.68
CA GLY A 15 -6.89 -23.84 -6.34
C GLY A 15 -6.44 -22.95 -7.50
N GLY A 16 -5.33 -23.31 -8.14
CA GLY A 16 -4.93 -22.71 -9.41
C GLY A 16 -5.87 -23.15 -10.55
N ARG A 17 -6.03 -22.33 -11.58
CA ARG A 17 -6.87 -22.68 -12.75
C ARG A 17 -6.40 -23.95 -13.47
N ASP A 18 -5.12 -24.28 -13.38
CA ASP A 18 -4.53 -25.53 -13.86
C ASP A 18 -4.95 -26.77 -13.05
N LEU A 19 -5.50 -26.58 -11.85
CA LEU A 19 -6.01 -27.67 -11.02
C LEU A 19 -7.46 -28.05 -11.33
N ILE A 20 -8.19 -27.27 -12.14
CA ILE A 20 -9.56 -27.63 -12.56
C ILE A 20 -9.57 -29.06 -13.11
N PHE A 21 -8.70 -29.34 -14.08
CA PHE A 21 -8.54 -30.67 -14.65
C PHE A 21 -7.06 -31.04 -14.78
N PRO A 22 -6.67 -32.29 -14.42
CA PRO A 22 -7.52 -33.36 -13.92
C PRO A 22 -7.72 -33.36 -12.39
N HIS A 23 -7.02 -32.49 -11.66
CA HIS A 23 -6.86 -32.64 -10.21
C HIS A 23 -8.18 -32.51 -9.44
N HIS A 24 -8.87 -31.36 -9.52
CA HIS A 24 -10.11 -31.13 -8.79
C HIS A 24 -11.24 -32.03 -9.27
N GLU A 25 -11.31 -32.34 -10.57
CA GLU A 25 -12.29 -33.33 -11.05
C GLU A 25 -12.05 -34.74 -10.49
N ASN A 26 -10.78 -35.13 -10.32
CA ASN A 26 -10.46 -36.37 -9.63
C ASN A 26 -10.82 -36.30 -8.14
N GLU A 27 -10.64 -35.15 -7.47
CA GLU A 27 -11.04 -34.98 -6.07
C GLU A 27 -12.56 -35.10 -5.88
N ILE A 28 -13.34 -34.50 -6.78
CA ILE A 28 -14.80 -34.63 -6.85
C ILE A 28 -15.15 -36.10 -7.05
N ALA A 29 -14.64 -36.73 -8.11
CA ALA A 29 -14.94 -38.13 -8.43
C ALA A 29 -14.62 -39.08 -7.26
N GLN A 30 -13.47 -38.92 -6.60
CA GLN A 30 -13.08 -39.74 -5.45
C GLN A 30 -13.99 -39.50 -4.24
N SER A 31 -14.22 -38.24 -3.89
CA SER A 31 -14.92 -37.87 -2.65
C SER A 31 -16.41 -38.15 -2.74
N GLU A 32 -17.03 -37.80 -3.86
CA GLU A 32 -18.47 -37.98 -4.05
C GLU A 32 -18.84 -39.44 -4.32
N SER A 33 -17.97 -40.23 -4.95
CA SER A 33 -18.18 -41.69 -5.06
C SER A 33 -18.07 -42.40 -3.70
N PHE A 34 -17.20 -41.90 -2.82
CA PHE A 34 -17.01 -42.48 -1.49
C PHE A 34 -18.15 -42.12 -0.52
N LYS A 35 -18.65 -40.88 -0.58
CA LYS A 35 -19.65 -40.36 0.39
C LYS A 35 -21.08 -40.26 -0.15
N GLN A 36 -21.27 -40.33 -1.47
CA GLN A 36 -22.56 -40.13 -2.14
C GLN A 36 -23.20 -38.77 -1.80
N ASN A 37 -22.38 -37.74 -1.62
CA ASN A 37 -22.80 -36.39 -1.27
C ASN A 37 -21.84 -35.37 -1.91
N GLN A 38 -22.29 -34.12 -2.08
CA GLN A 38 -21.50 -33.04 -2.66
C GLN A 38 -20.22 -32.80 -1.85
N PHE A 39 -19.08 -32.72 -2.54
CA PHE A 39 -17.78 -32.51 -1.86
C PHE A 39 -17.63 -31.08 -1.34
N ALA A 40 -17.85 -30.08 -2.20
CA ALA A 40 -17.78 -28.66 -1.87
C ALA A 40 -18.85 -27.85 -2.64
N LYS A 41 -19.36 -26.76 -2.04
CA LYS A 41 -20.43 -25.92 -2.63
C LYS A 41 -19.91 -24.94 -3.68
N ILE A 42 -18.78 -24.31 -3.42
CA ILE A 42 -18.19 -23.26 -4.25
C ILE A 42 -16.76 -23.63 -4.59
N TRP A 43 -16.42 -23.56 -5.87
CA TRP A 43 -15.05 -23.74 -6.37
C TRP A 43 -14.49 -22.41 -6.83
N MET A 44 -13.32 -22.03 -6.30
CA MET A 44 -12.65 -20.77 -6.63
C MET A 44 -11.27 -21.06 -7.24
N HIS A 45 -11.03 -20.54 -8.44
CA HIS A 45 -9.78 -20.78 -9.15
C HIS A 45 -9.04 -19.49 -9.46
N VAL A 46 -7.78 -19.42 -9.03
CA VAL A 46 -6.92 -18.27 -9.32
C VAL A 46 -6.31 -18.37 -10.73
N GLY A 47 -6.20 -17.22 -11.40
CA GLY A 47 -5.56 -17.07 -12.69
C GLY A 47 -4.06 -17.33 -12.61
N MET A 48 -3.49 -17.65 -13.78
CA MET A 48 -2.06 -17.93 -13.91
C MET A 48 -1.25 -16.63 -13.93
N ILE A 49 -0.02 -16.67 -13.43
CA ILE A 49 0.95 -15.58 -13.66
C ILE A 49 1.74 -15.89 -14.95
N THR A 50 1.79 -14.92 -15.86
CA THR A 50 2.52 -14.99 -17.13
C THR A 50 3.71 -14.04 -17.14
N ILE A 51 4.66 -14.22 -18.08
CA ILE A 51 5.69 -13.26 -18.42
C ILE A 51 5.65 -13.05 -19.93
N ASN A 52 5.47 -11.81 -20.39
CA ASN A 52 5.34 -11.48 -21.81
C ASN A 52 4.21 -12.27 -22.50
N GLY A 53 3.11 -12.52 -21.77
CA GLY A 53 1.97 -13.30 -22.25
C GLY A 53 2.17 -14.82 -22.25
N GLU A 54 3.37 -15.31 -21.95
CA GLU A 54 3.66 -16.75 -21.86
C GLU A 54 3.57 -17.25 -20.41
N LYS A 55 3.12 -18.49 -20.23
CA LYS A 55 3.10 -19.14 -18.91
C LYS A 55 4.53 -19.22 -18.37
N MET A 56 4.73 -18.85 -17.10
CA MET A 56 5.99 -19.12 -16.42
C MET A 56 6.21 -20.64 -16.33
N SER A 57 7.31 -21.12 -16.88
CA SER A 57 7.70 -22.53 -16.75
C SER A 57 9.22 -22.69 -16.76
N LYS A 58 9.72 -23.64 -15.97
CA LYS A 58 11.16 -23.94 -15.92
C LYS A 58 11.69 -24.34 -17.31
N SER A 59 10.87 -25.02 -18.11
CA SER A 59 11.21 -25.44 -19.47
C SER A 59 11.36 -24.27 -20.45
N LEU A 60 10.60 -23.19 -20.28
CA LEU A 60 10.74 -21.97 -21.10
C LEU A 60 11.88 -21.05 -20.60
N GLY A 61 12.51 -21.36 -19.45
CA GLY A 61 13.56 -20.55 -18.86
C GLY A 61 13.10 -19.17 -18.33
N ASN A 62 11.81 -18.85 -18.43
CA ASN A 62 11.22 -17.56 -18.08
C ASN A 62 10.70 -17.52 -16.63
N VAL A 63 11.34 -18.22 -15.69
CA VAL A 63 10.86 -18.28 -14.29
C VAL A 63 11.53 -17.20 -13.46
N LYS A 64 10.72 -16.44 -12.72
CA LYS A 64 11.19 -15.61 -11.60
C LYS A 64 10.83 -16.32 -10.29
N SER A 65 11.83 -16.65 -9.47
CA SER A 65 11.58 -17.24 -8.16
C SER A 65 10.95 -16.21 -7.21
N VAL A 66 10.07 -16.67 -6.32
CA VAL A 66 9.44 -15.80 -5.32
C VAL A 66 10.48 -15.08 -4.46
N SER A 67 11.54 -15.77 -4.04
CA SER A 67 12.65 -15.18 -3.29
C SER A 67 13.32 -14.03 -4.05
N ASN A 68 13.65 -14.24 -5.33
CA ASN A 68 14.26 -13.20 -6.15
C ASN A 68 13.32 -11.99 -6.33
N VAL A 69 12.03 -12.20 -6.51
CA VAL A 69 11.09 -11.07 -6.62
C VAL A 69 10.95 -10.33 -5.29
N LEU A 70 10.90 -11.05 -4.16
CA LEU A 70 10.82 -10.46 -2.82
C LEU A 70 12.07 -9.65 -2.47
N GLU A 71 13.26 -10.16 -2.79
CA GLU A 71 14.52 -9.46 -2.57
C GLU A 71 14.62 -8.18 -3.40
N ASN A 72 14.17 -8.21 -4.65
CA ASN A 72 14.30 -7.06 -5.55
C ASN A 72 13.21 -5.98 -5.33
N TRP A 73 11.99 -6.36 -4.94
CA TRP A 73 10.84 -5.44 -4.90
C TRP A 73 10.20 -5.29 -3.53
N GLY A 74 10.39 -6.26 -2.63
CA GLY A 74 9.73 -6.29 -1.33
C GLY A 74 8.27 -6.79 -1.38
N PRO A 75 7.73 -7.21 -0.22
CA PRO A 75 6.44 -7.92 -0.14
C PRO A 75 5.24 -7.06 -0.54
N ASN A 76 5.22 -5.78 -0.16
CA ASN A 76 4.09 -4.90 -0.48
C ASN A 76 3.96 -4.64 -1.99
N ILE A 77 5.07 -4.57 -2.73
CA ILE A 77 5.05 -4.31 -4.17
C ILE A 77 4.46 -5.51 -4.91
N ILE A 78 4.87 -6.73 -4.54
CA ILE A 78 4.30 -7.97 -5.08
C ILE A 78 2.82 -8.08 -4.71
N ARG A 79 2.46 -7.71 -3.48
CA ARG A 79 1.07 -7.75 -3.03
C ARG A 79 0.19 -6.78 -3.81
N LEU A 80 0.64 -5.54 -4.01
CA LEU A 80 -0.04 -4.57 -4.88
C LEU A 80 -0.15 -5.08 -6.31
N PHE A 81 0.87 -5.77 -6.81
CA PHE A 81 0.82 -6.42 -8.12
C PHE A 81 -0.32 -7.44 -8.19
N CYS A 82 -0.38 -8.39 -7.26
CA CYS A 82 -1.44 -9.40 -7.22
C CYS A 82 -2.86 -8.80 -7.06
N LEU A 83 -2.99 -7.72 -6.29
CA LEU A 83 -4.28 -7.05 -6.06
C LEU A 83 -4.75 -6.19 -7.24
N SER A 84 -3.86 -5.85 -8.19
CA SER A 84 -4.16 -4.94 -9.29
C SER A 84 -5.10 -5.54 -10.34
N GLY A 85 -5.23 -6.87 -10.40
CA GLY A 85 -6.15 -7.60 -11.27
C GLY A 85 -7.19 -8.39 -10.49
N SER A 86 -8.18 -8.94 -11.21
CA SER A 86 -9.10 -9.92 -10.64
C SER A 86 -8.37 -11.24 -10.39
N TYR A 87 -8.61 -11.89 -9.25
CA TYR A 87 -7.96 -13.15 -8.89
C TYR A 87 -8.19 -14.26 -9.93
N SER A 88 -9.30 -14.23 -10.67
CA SER A 88 -9.69 -15.27 -11.63
C SER A 88 -9.07 -15.09 -13.04
N LYS A 89 -8.44 -13.94 -13.28
CA LYS A 89 -7.82 -13.60 -14.58
C LYS A 89 -6.31 -13.79 -14.52
N PRO A 90 -5.67 -14.19 -15.63
CA PRO A 90 -4.22 -14.19 -15.71
C PRO A 90 -3.66 -12.78 -15.45
N ILE A 91 -2.52 -12.72 -14.77
CA ILE A 91 -1.78 -11.48 -14.56
C ILE A 91 -0.39 -11.60 -15.16
N ASP A 92 -0.03 -10.65 -16.02
CA ASP A 92 1.29 -10.62 -16.64
C ASP A 92 2.27 -9.89 -15.72
N TYR A 93 3.32 -10.61 -15.32
CA TYR A 93 4.41 -10.04 -14.55
C TYR A 93 5.18 -9.04 -15.41
N SER A 94 5.17 -7.79 -14.95
CA SER A 94 5.79 -6.66 -15.65
C SER A 94 6.59 -5.82 -14.67
N GLU A 95 7.88 -5.64 -14.94
CA GLU A 95 8.72 -4.75 -14.13
C GLU A 95 8.26 -3.29 -14.21
N ILE A 96 7.60 -2.89 -15.29
CA ILE A 96 6.98 -1.56 -15.42
C ILE A 96 5.88 -1.42 -14.37
N LEU A 97 4.98 -2.40 -14.28
CA LEU A 97 3.90 -2.42 -13.29
C LEU A 97 4.43 -2.45 -11.85
N LEU A 98 5.53 -3.18 -11.60
CA LEU A 98 6.18 -3.20 -10.29
C LEU A 98 6.78 -1.82 -9.93
N LYS A 99 7.42 -1.13 -10.87
CA LYS A 99 7.92 0.24 -10.67
C LYS A 99 6.79 1.23 -10.38
N GLU A 100 5.66 1.11 -11.07
CA GLU A 100 4.46 1.92 -10.76
C GLU A 100 3.94 1.66 -9.35
N ASN A 101 3.97 0.39 -8.90
CA ASN A 101 3.54 0.03 -7.56
C ASN A 101 4.46 0.59 -6.46
N ILE A 102 5.74 0.89 -6.76
CA ILE A 102 6.62 1.62 -5.82
C ILE A 102 6.06 3.01 -5.56
N ILE A 103 5.60 3.71 -6.60
CA ILE A 103 5.01 5.05 -6.47
C ILE A 103 3.72 4.96 -5.64
N LYS A 104 2.86 3.98 -5.93
CA LYS A 104 1.62 3.76 -5.17
C LYS A 104 1.88 3.43 -3.71
N LEU A 105 2.88 2.59 -3.41
CA LEU A 105 3.28 2.29 -2.03
C LEU A 105 3.75 3.55 -1.29
N ARG A 106 4.56 4.40 -1.94
CA ARG A 106 4.98 5.67 -1.35
C ARG A 106 3.81 6.60 -1.07
N GLN A 107 2.77 6.60 -1.91
CA GLN A 107 1.55 7.39 -1.65
C GLN A 107 0.78 6.87 -0.44
N ILE A 108 0.69 5.55 -0.29
CA ILE A 108 0.08 4.88 0.86
C ILE A 108 0.83 5.25 2.15
N GLU A 109 2.15 5.07 2.16
CA GLU A 109 3.00 5.41 3.31
C GLU A 109 2.90 6.90 3.64
N SER A 110 2.94 7.76 2.63
CA SER A 110 2.81 9.21 2.83
C SER A 110 1.49 9.59 3.47
N CYS A 111 0.39 9.03 2.99
CA CYS A 111 -0.94 9.26 3.55
C CYS A 111 -1.00 8.87 5.03
N TYR A 112 -0.47 7.69 5.37
CA TYR A 112 -0.42 7.22 6.76
C TYR A 112 0.33 8.20 7.66
N TYR A 113 1.52 8.65 7.26
CA TYR A 113 2.32 9.58 8.05
C TYR A 113 1.66 10.95 8.16
N GLU A 114 1.03 11.46 7.10
CA GLU A 114 0.28 12.72 7.14
C GLU A 114 -0.90 12.65 8.12
N LEU A 115 -1.64 11.54 8.13
CA LEU A 115 -2.71 11.30 9.10
C LEU A 115 -2.17 11.21 10.52
N ARG A 116 -1.07 10.47 10.72
CA ARG A 116 -0.50 10.26 12.05
C ARG A 116 0.08 11.55 12.65
N LEU A 117 0.72 12.36 11.80
CA LEU A 117 1.35 13.63 12.15
C LEU A 117 0.40 14.82 11.95
N ALA A 118 -0.90 14.61 11.76
CA ALA A 118 -1.86 15.70 11.77
C ALA A 118 -1.86 16.40 13.14
N ASP A 119 -1.95 17.73 13.09
CA ASP A 119 -1.96 18.63 14.24
C ASP A 119 -3.18 19.57 14.09
N ASP A 120 -3.57 20.29 15.14
CA ASP A 120 -4.76 21.16 15.18
C ASP A 120 -4.66 22.49 14.40
N ILE A 121 -3.84 22.51 13.33
CA ILE A 121 -3.69 23.68 12.49
C ILE A 121 -4.65 23.54 11.30
N GLY A 122 -5.79 24.23 11.34
CA GLY A 122 -6.73 24.32 10.23
C GLY A 122 -8.19 24.51 10.65
N ASP A 123 -9.03 24.85 9.68
CA ASP A 123 -10.48 24.89 9.87
C ASP A 123 -11.06 23.48 9.96
N GLU A 124 -12.09 23.30 10.78
CA GLU A 124 -12.77 22.01 10.94
C GLU A 124 -13.53 21.64 9.66
N VAL A 125 -13.22 20.49 9.08
CA VAL A 125 -13.88 19.95 7.89
C VAL A 125 -14.59 18.66 8.25
N THR A 126 -15.87 18.56 7.86
CA THR A 126 -16.66 17.33 7.98
C THR A 126 -16.15 16.27 7.00
N VAL A 127 -15.51 15.21 7.52
CA VAL A 127 -14.92 14.10 6.73
C VAL A 127 -15.70 12.79 6.86
N GLU A 128 -16.73 12.76 7.71
CA GLU A 128 -17.53 11.58 8.04
C GLU A 128 -18.24 11.01 6.83
N LYS A 129 -18.81 11.88 5.98
CA LYS A 129 -19.46 11.46 4.75
C LYS A 129 -18.47 10.83 3.78
N LEU A 130 -17.30 11.45 3.61
CA LEU A 130 -16.23 10.91 2.76
C LEU A 130 -15.82 9.50 3.23
N VAL A 131 -15.56 9.33 4.53
CA VAL A 131 -15.15 8.05 5.10
C VAL A 131 -16.25 7.00 4.95
N SER A 132 -17.50 7.37 5.22
CA SER A 132 -18.66 6.49 5.04
C SER A 132 -18.84 6.04 3.59
N ASP A 133 -18.75 6.96 2.63
CA ASP A 133 -18.90 6.68 1.21
C ASP A 133 -17.77 5.75 0.73
N CYS A 134 -16.51 6.06 1.05
CA CYS A 134 -15.37 5.21 0.72
C CYS A 134 -15.48 3.82 1.36
N LYS A 135 -15.94 3.71 2.60
CA LYS A 135 -16.15 2.42 3.28
C LYS A 135 -17.20 1.56 2.57
N ASN A 136 -18.33 2.15 2.20
CA ASN A 136 -19.42 1.45 1.53
C ASN A 136 -19.02 1.02 0.12
N GLU A 137 -18.41 1.91 -0.66
CA GLU A 137 -17.87 1.61 -1.99
C GLU A 137 -16.85 0.47 -1.90
N PHE A 138 -15.91 0.53 -0.96
CA PHE A 138 -14.85 -0.47 -0.79
C PHE A 138 -15.42 -1.86 -0.46
N ASN A 139 -16.37 -1.93 0.47
CA ASN A 139 -17.03 -3.18 0.82
C ASN A 139 -17.87 -3.71 -0.35
N SER A 140 -18.56 -2.83 -1.09
CA SER A 140 -19.31 -3.23 -2.28
C SER A 140 -18.41 -3.81 -3.36
N ALA A 141 -17.21 -3.27 -3.54
CA ALA A 141 -16.22 -3.81 -4.48
C ALA A 141 -15.79 -5.23 -4.07
N LEU A 142 -15.48 -5.45 -2.79
CA LEU A 142 -15.07 -6.77 -2.31
C LEU A 142 -16.21 -7.80 -2.30
N ASN A 143 -17.44 -7.37 -2.02
CA ASN A 143 -18.62 -8.23 -2.07
C ASN A 143 -18.97 -8.68 -3.51
N ASN A 144 -18.45 -7.98 -4.52
CA ASN A 144 -18.59 -8.36 -5.92
C ASN A 144 -17.39 -9.20 -6.36
N ASP A 145 -17.43 -10.51 -6.08
CA ASP A 145 -16.40 -11.50 -6.47
C ASP A 145 -14.97 -11.06 -6.11
N LEU A 146 -14.78 -10.55 -4.89
CA LEU A 146 -13.47 -10.11 -4.37
C LEU A 146 -12.75 -9.15 -5.33
N ASN A 147 -13.44 -8.15 -5.88
CA ASN A 147 -12.86 -7.21 -6.83
C ASN A 147 -11.85 -6.25 -6.17
N THR A 148 -10.63 -6.75 -5.95
CA THR A 148 -9.53 -6.04 -5.30
C THR A 148 -9.01 -4.87 -6.12
N SER A 149 -9.11 -4.95 -7.46
CA SER A 149 -8.69 -3.85 -8.35
C SER A 149 -9.57 -2.61 -8.14
N LEU A 150 -10.90 -2.81 -8.05
CA LEU A 150 -11.83 -1.74 -7.72
C LEU A 150 -11.66 -1.27 -6.26
N ALA A 151 -11.49 -2.19 -5.32
CA ALA A 151 -11.24 -1.85 -3.91
C ALA A 151 -9.97 -1.00 -3.75
N LEU A 152 -8.89 -1.32 -4.48
CA LEU A 152 -7.67 -0.50 -4.54
C LEU A 152 -7.96 0.90 -5.10
N THR A 153 -8.79 1.00 -6.13
CA THR A 153 -9.17 2.30 -6.71
C THR A 153 -9.85 3.20 -5.67
N ILE A 154 -10.75 2.63 -4.87
CA ILE A 154 -11.45 3.34 -3.78
C ILE A 154 -10.50 3.69 -2.64
N TYR A 155 -9.55 2.79 -2.32
CA TYR A 155 -8.51 3.08 -1.35
C TYR A 155 -7.61 4.26 -1.80
N TYR A 156 -7.23 4.31 -3.07
CA TYR A 156 -6.50 5.45 -3.64
C TYR A 156 -7.34 6.72 -3.71
N LYS A 157 -8.67 6.63 -3.87
CA LYS A 157 -9.58 7.78 -3.74
C LYS A 157 -9.47 8.39 -2.34
N LEU A 158 -9.58 7.60 -1.28
CA LEU A 158 -9.39 8.09 0.10
C LEU A 158 -8.02 8.77 0.28
N ILE A 159 -6.95 8.15 -0.22
CA ILE A 159 -5.58 8.71 -0.16
C ILE A 159 -5.49 10.07 -0.88
N ARG A 160 -6.14 10.23 -2.05
CA ARG A 160 -6.15 11.50 -2.79
C ARG A 160 -6.85 12.60 -2.01
N GLU A 161 -7.98 12.30 -1.38
CA GLU A 161 -8.72 13.26 -0.56
C GLU A 161 -7.89 13.70 0.66
N VAL A 162 -7.25 12.77 1.37
CA VAL A 162 -6.33 13.10 2.47
C VAL A 162 -5.19 14.01 2.00
N ASN A 163 -4.60 13.70 0.85
CA ASN A 163 -3.53 14.53 0.28
C ASN A 163 -4.05 15.93 -0.09
N SER A 164 -5.29 16.06 -0.58
CA SER A 164 -5.91 17.36 -0.86
C SER A 164 -6.11 18.16 0.42
N LEU A 165 -6.66 17.53 1.47
CA LEU A 165 -6.83 18.15 2.78
C LEU A 165 -5.48 18.61 3.37
N SER A 166 -4.42 17.80 3.26
CA SER A 166 -3.09 18.19 3.74
C SER A 166 -2.48 19.33 2.93
N ALA A 167 -2.72 19.39 1.62
CA ALA A 167 -2.24 20.46 0.74
C ALA A 167 -2.99 21.78 0.96
N GLU A 168 -4.27 21.73 1.33
CA GLU A 168 -5.11 22.88 1.66
C GLU A 168 -4.98 23.35 3.11
N GLU A 169 -4.11 22.71 3.92
CA GLU A 169 -3.97 22.99 5.36
C GLU A 169 -5.26 22.76 6.17
N LYS A 170 -6.08 21.80 5.73
CA LYS A 170 -7.34 21.42 6.36
C LYS A 170 -7.30 20.05 7.05
N LEU A 171 -6.15 19.36 7.00
CA LEU A 171 -5.96 18.09 7.69
C LEU A 171 -5.64 18.32 9.17
N THR A 172 -6.69 18.39 9.97
CA THR A 172 -6.64 18.56 11.44
C THR A 172 -6.50 17.22 12.18
N GLU A 173 -6.13 17.26 13.46
CA GLU A 173 -6.09 16.04 14.30
C GLU A 173 -7.47 15.35 14.38
N THR A 174 -8.55 16.14 14.47
CA THR A 174 -9.93 15.63 14.48
C THR A 174 -10.26 14.87 13.20
N SER A 175 -9.99 15.45 12.03
CA SER A 175 -10.24 14.77 10.75
C SER A 175 -9.39 13.51 10.59
N ALA A 176 -8.12 13.54 11.03
CA ALA A 176 -7.24 12.38 11.01
C ALA A 176 -7.73 11.25 11.92
N LYS A 177 -8.27 11.56 13.10
CA LYS A 177 -8.86 10.57 14.03
C LYS A 177 -10.06 9.83 13.42
N ILE A 178 -10.77 10.45 12.48
CA ILE A 178 -11.91 9.83 11.78
C ILE A 178 -11.43 9.01 10.58
N ILE A 179 -10.47 9.51 9.81
CA ILE A 179 -10.00 8.87 8.58
C ILE A 179 -9.05 7.69 8.85
N LEU A 180 -8.15 7.82 9.82
CA LEU A 180 -7.07 6.85 10.07
C LEU A 180 -7.60 5.43 10.36
N PRO A 181 -8.64 5.22 11.18
CA PRO A 181 -9.17 3.87 11.43
C PRO A 181 -9.66 3.16 10.15
N GLU A 182 -10.31 3.90 9.25
CA GLU A 182 -10.80 3.32 7.99
C GLU A 182 -9.64 3.07 7.01
N PHE A 183 -8.66 3.98 6.95
CA PHE A 183 -7.43 3.79 6.18
C PHE A 183 -6.65 2.53 6.63
N GLU A 184 -6.50 2.34 7.95
CA GLU A 184 -5.84 1.14 8.50
C GLU A 184 -6.67 -0.13 8.23
N ARG A 185 -8.01 -0.06 8.37
CA ARG A 185 -8.89 -1.18 8.03
C ARG A 185 -8.74 -1.62 6.58
N MET A 186 -8.75 -0.67 5.65
CA MET A 186 -8.54 -0.94 4.22
C MET A 186 -7.14 -1.54 3.97
N SER A 187 -6.10 -0.98 4.62
CA SER A 187 -4.73 -1.51 4.54
C SER A 187 -4.64 -2.96 5.03
N ASP A 188 -5.28 -3.29 6.14
CA ASP A 188 -5.25 -4.62 6.73
C ASP A 188 -6.00 -5.66 5.89
N ILE A 189 -7.17 -5.30 5.34
CA ILE A 189 -7.92 -6.18 4.42
C ILE A 189 -7.11 -6.41 3.13
N LEU A 190 -6.54 -5.35 2.57
CA LEU A 190 -5.63 -5.46 1.44
C LEU A 190 -4.28 -6.10 1.83
N GLY A 191 -4.01 -6.31 3.13
CA GLY A 191 -2.78 -6.85 3.71
C GLY A 191 -1.51 -6.06 3.40
N ILE A 192 -1.63 -4.76 3.16
CA ILE A 192 -0.49 -3.86 2.94
C ILE A 192 0.11 -3.51 4.31
N LYS A 193 1.40 -3.76 4.48
CA LYS A 193 2.09 -3.53 5.77
C LYS A 193 2.86 -2.22 5.75
N ILE A 194 2.43 -1.27 6.58
CA ILE A 194 3.08 0.03 6.73
C ILE A 194 3.86 0.04 8.03
N LEU A 195 5.04 0.66 8.03
CA LEU A 195 5.80 0.90 9.26
C LEU A 195 5.04 1.91 10.12
N LYS A 196 4.55 1.47 11.28
CA LYS A 196 3.78 2.31 12.19
C LYS A 196 4.70 3.24 12.99
N VAL A 197 4.21 4.44 13.28
CA VAL A 197 4.90 5.44 14.11
C VAL A 197 4.27 5.46 15.50
N SER A 198 5.08 5.19 16.52
CA SER A 198 4.69 5.27 17.93
C SER A 198 4.40 6.70 18.36
N ASP A 199 3.70 6.89 19.48
CA ASP A 199 3.44 8.23 20.01
C ASP A 199 4.74 8.95 20.43
N ASP A 200 5.73 8.21 20.94
CA ASP A 200 7.05 8.74 21.28
C ASP A 200 7.79 9.26 20.04
N GLU A 201 7.79 8.46 18.95
CA GLU A 201 8.38 8.87 17.68
C GLU A 201 7.63 10.07 17.06
N LYS A 202 6.29 10.11 17.14
CA LYS A 202 5.50 11.27 16.72
C LYS A 202 5.92 12.52 17.48
N ASN A 203 6.05 12.43 18.81
CA ASN A 203 6.46 13.55 19.64
C ASN A 203 7.88 14.02 19.32
N GLU A 204 8.82 13.09 19.12
CA GLU A 204 10.19 13.41 18.70
C GLU A 204 10.22 14.11 17.34
N ILE A 205 9.45 13.61 16.35
CA ILE A 205 9.31 14.21 15.02
C ILE A 205 8.76 15.64 15.14
N ASN A 206 7.70 15.85 15.91
CA ASN A 206 7.10 17.17 16.08
C ASN A 206 8.06 18.16 16.77
N GLN A 207 8.81 17.72 17.79
CA GLN A 207 9.85 18.54 18.43
C GLN A 207 10.99 18.90 17.46
N MET A 208 11.40 17.95 16.60
CA MET A 208 12.43 18.20 15.60
C MET A 208 11.96 19.17 14.52
N ILE A 209 10.71 19.08 14.07
CA ILE A 209 10.11 20.03 13.11
C ILE A 209 10.08 21.45 13.71
N LYS A 210 9.66 21.59 14.97
CA LYS A 210 9.66 22.88 15.67
C LYS A 210 11.06 23.51 15.73
N LYS A 211 12.06 22.74 16.17
CA LYS A 211 13.47 23.19 16.19
C LYS A 211 13.98 23.59 14.80
N ARG A 212 13.57 22.88 13.75
CA ARG A 212 13.93 23.23 12.37
C ARG A 212 13.34 24.59 11.98
N ASP A 213 12.06 24.83 12.27
CA ASP A 213 11.43 26.11 11.92
C ASP A 213 12.04 27.28 12.71
N GLU A 214 12.45 27.06 13.96
CA GLU A 214 13.26 28.00 14.75
C GLU A 214 14.64 28.27 14.09
N TYR A 215 15.34 27.26 13.58
CA TYR A 215 16.61 27.49 12.87
C TYR A 215 16.44 28.17 11.50
N ARG A 216 15.29 28.00 10.85
CA ARG A 216 14.95 28.71 9.61
C ARG A 216 14.73 30.20 9.85
N THR A 217 14.11 30.58 10.97
CA THR A 217 13.95 31.99 11.35
C THR A 217 15.29 32.60 11.80
N GLU A 218 16.18 31.82 12.42
CA GLU A 218 17.51 32.28 12.86
C GLU A 218 18.60 32.34 11.76
N LYS A 219 18.29 32.07 10.47
CA LYS A 219 19.26 32.06 9.33
C LYS A 219 20.54 31.23 9.57
N THR A 220 20.54 30.27 10.50
CA THR A 220 21.75 29.54 10.89
C THR A 220 21.94 28.26 10.06
N MET A 221 22.42 28.44 8.82
CA MET A 221 22.47 27.37 7.81
C MET A 221 23.29 26.14 8.23
N THR A 222 24.37 26.33 9.00
CA THR A 222 25.26 25.23 9.46
C THR A 222 24.59 24.30 10.48
N ARG A 223 23.63 24.79 11.27
CA ARG A 223 22.90 23.98 12.26
C ARG A 223 21.79 23.16 11.61
N LEU A 224 21.14 23.71 10.57
CA LEU A 224 20.19 23.01 9.72
C LEU A 224 20.84 21.78 9.06
N THR A 225 22.01 21.95 8.43
CA THR A 225 22.72 20.84 7.77
C THR A 225 23.15 19.75 8.77
N LYS A 226 23.48 20.12 10.01
CA LYS A 226 23.86 19.17 11.07
C LYS A 226 22.65 18.40 11.62
N LEU A 227 21.48 19.04 11.69
CA LEU A 227 20.21 18.38 12.04
C LEU A 227 19.77 17.42 10.93
N GLU A 228 19.85 17.84 9.66
CA GLU A 228 19.61 17.00 8.48
C GLU A 228 20.54 15.78 8.41
N ARG A 229 21.81 15.93 8.80
CA ARG A 229 22.75 14.79 8.92
C ARG A 229 22.45 13.87 10.10
N LYS A 230 21.96 14.39 11.23
CA LYS A 230 21.48 13.54 12.35
C LYS A 230 20.24 12.75 11.96
N LEU A 231 19.35 13.37 11.18
CA LEU A 231 18.18 12.72 10.60
C LEU A 231 18.58 11.53 9.72
N GLN A 232 19.76 11.56 9.10
CA GLN A 232 20.26 10.57 8.14
C GLN A 232 20.48 9.13 8.68
N ARG A 233 20.47 8.92 10.00
CA ARG A 233 20.83 7.64 10.63
C ARG A 233 19.69 6.64 10.82
N GLY A 234 18.45 7.01 10.53
CA GLY A 234 17.31 6.09 10.47
C GLY A 234 16.64 6.19 9.10
N MET A 235 16.88 5.24 8.19
CA MET A 235 16.33 5.31 6.83
C MET A 235 14.78 5.38 6.80
N SER A 236 14.08 4.79 7.78
CA SER A 236 12.63 4.94 7.96
C SER A 236 12.24 6.33 8.47
N PHE A 237 13.00 6.87 9.42
CA PHE A 237 12.79 8.19 10.01
C PHE A 237 12.98 9.31 8.99
N LEU A 238 13.97 9.18 8.09
CA LEU A 238 14.19 10.12 6.99
C LEU A 238 13.04 10.13 5.99
N SER A 239 12.47 8.99 5.63
CA SER A 239 11.39 8.97 4.64
C SER A 239 10.14 9.63 5.22
N ILE A 240 9.81 9.34 6.47
CA ILE A 240 8.70 9.96 7.22
C ILE A 240 8.88 11.47 7.31
N ILE A 241 10.06 11.91 7.75
CA ILE A 241 10.36 13.33 7.91
C ILE A 241 10.40 13.99 6.54
N ARG A 242 11.07 13.43 5.55
CA ARG A 242 11.10 13.97 4.18
C ARG A 242 9.71 14.13 3.58
N ILE A 243 8.83 13.13 3.74
CA ILE A 243 7.43 13.19 3.28
C ILE A 243 6.72 14.37 3.94
N ARG A 244 6.81 14.48 5.27
CA ARG A 244 6.18 15.59 6.00
C ARG A 244 6.81 16.93 5.64
N LEU A 245 8.12 16.99 5.41
CA LEU A 245 8.84 18.20 5.01
C LEU A 245 8.49 18.63 3.58
N ASP A 246 8.27 17.68 2.66
CA ASP A 246 7.78 17.93 1.31
C ASP A 246 6.30 18.39 1.34
N GLY A 247 5.49 17.82 2.24
CA GLY A 247 4.14 18.31 2.56
C GLY A 247 4.14 19.75 3.08
N LEU A 248 4.94 20.04 4.11
CA LEU A 248 5.12 21.38 4.69
C LEU A 248 5.76 22.38 3.71
N ASN A 249 6.67 21.93 2.85
CA ASN A 249 7.24 22.80 1.81
C ASN A 249 6.23 23.04 0.69
N LYS A 250 5.38 22.08 0.29
CA LYS A 250 4.24 22.34 -0.62
C LYS A 250 3.26 23.35 -0.04
N ARG A 251 2.98 23.28 1.27
CA ARG A 251 2.22 24.30 2.02
C ARG A 251 2.84 25.70 1.90
N LYS A 252 4.18 25.81 1.91
CA LYS A 252 4.91 27.10 1.78
C LYS A 252 5.29 27.51 0.34
N LEU A 253 5.32 26.59 -0.64
CA LEU A 253 5.81 26.80 -2.01
C LEU A 253 4.87 27.58 -2.93
N LYS A 254 3.77 28.14 -2.42
CA LYS A 254 3.13 29.30 -3.06
C LYS A 254 4.04 30.55 -3.03
N GLN A 255 5.18 30.52 -2.33
CA GLN A 255 6.24 31.54 -2.40
C GLN A 255 7.63 30.89 -2.61
N ASN A 256 8.27 31.19 -3.75
CA ASN A 256 9.69 30.97 -4.15
C ASN A 256 10.13 29.61 -4.75
N ASN A 257 10.45 29.67 -6.05
CA ASN A 257 10.79 28.56 -6.95
C ASN A 257 12.30 28.23 -7.12
N TYR A 258 13.21 28.74 -6.29
CA TYR A 258 14.65 28.64 -6.57
C TYR A 258 15.42 27.50 -5.87
N PHE A 259 14.80 26.75 -4.95
CA PHE A 259 15.52 25.80 -4.10
C PHE A 259 15.49 24.33 -4.57
N PHE A 260 14.62 24.01 -5.53
CA PHE A 260 14.36 22.62 -5.97
C PHE A 260 15.48 22.03 -6.85
N ASP A 261 16.22 22.89 -7.57
CA ASP A 261 17.23 22.46 -8.54
C ASP A 261 18.58 22.03 -7.91
N ALA A 262 18.89 22.51 -6.70
CA ALA A 262 20.13 22.17 -6.01
C ALA A 262 20.02 20.80 -5.29
N LEU A 263 18.87 20.52 -4.67
CA LEU A 263 18.66 19.31 -3.87
C LEU A 263 18.50 18.05 -4.74
N THR A 264 17.95 18.19 -5.95
CA THR A 264 17.75 17.07 -6.87
C THR A 264 19.08 16.60 -7.49
N ARG A 265 20.05 17.51 -7.71
CA ARG A 265 21.35 17.18 -8.31
C ARG A 265 22.28 16.42 -7.37
N GLU A 266 22.17 16.64 -6.06
CA GLU A 266 22.97 15.94 -5.05
C GLU A 266 22.43 14.52 -4.73
N ILE A 267 21.16 14.26 -5.06
CA ILE A 267 20.50 12.95 -4.86
C ILE A 267 20.82 11.98 -6.01
N THR A 268 21.01 12.47 -7.23
CA THR A 268 21.39 11.64 -8.38
C THR A 268 22.84 11.14 -8.28
N SER A 269 23.71 11.85 -7.55
CA SER A 269 25.11 11.44 -7.36
C SER A 269 25.30 10.39 -6.26
N LEU A 270 24.42 10.35 -5.25
CA LEU A 270 24.51 9.41 -4.12
C LEU A 270 23.77 8.07 -4.35
N SER A 271 22.98 7.95 -5.41
CA SER A 271 22.32 6.69 -5.82
C SER A 271 23.14 5.86 -6.82
N ARG A 272 24.33 6.33 -7.19
CA ARG A 272 25.24 5.68 -8.15
C ARG A 272 26.50 5.07 -7.53
N ASN A 273 26.60 5.01 -6.21
CA ASN A 273 27.70 4.34 -5.48
C ASN A 273 27.15 3.32 -4.49
#